data_AF-A0A661NZK6-F1
#
_entry.id   AF-A0A661NZK6-F1
#
_cell.length_a   1.000
_cell.length_b   1.000
_cell.length_c   1.000
_cell.angle_alpha   90.00
_cell.angle_beta   90.00
_cell.angle_gamma   90.00
#
_symmetry.space_group_name_H-M   'P 1'
#
loop_
_entity.id
_entity.type
_entity.pdbx_description
1 polymer ?
#
loop_
_entity_poly.entity_id
_entity_poly.type
_entity_poly.pdbx_seq_one_letter_code
_entity_poly.pdbx_strand_id
1 'polypeptide(L)'
;MGSRNEDSVVLVAGARLMSAPLQVGLLLLVFSLVAGCSIDENLFGPGNPGAGTGGTGGGTGGTGGEGARPPAHSDSMDILLALDNSRSMADKQEILGLAVPELIRSLVNPLCIDSNGTPVAQQPATPDDDCPEGSERQLRPQTDIHLGVITTSLGGHGADACSGTTSPMENDQGHLITRGPDEGQVQTYQNQGFLAWDPEQELDPPGEMNQNTLQTNLKGLVLGAGQQGCGYEAGLESWYRFLVDPNPYASIEVEDSKAVLTGTDDLVLEQRRDFLRPNSLLAIVVLSDENDCSVRDGGQFYFASQIYNSGTSVPFHLPKPRAACEDDPNDPCCRSCGQAAADGCSDANDDCGDPLSVLEDSINLRCFDQKRRFGIDFLYPISRYVDGMESPQISDRDGNVVDNPLFIDLNPDDDITDVRDERLVFMTALVGVPWQDLARQTAGGTPNLVEGLDADGSPVGAFQSAEEMADNGTWDLIIGDPANYEAPGDPFMLESIEPRSGTHPIV
;
A
#
# COMPACT_ATOMS: atom_id res chain seq x y z
N MET A 1 -32.32 0.50 11.87
CA MET A 1 -31.75 1.68 11.17
C MET A 1 -30.29 1.67 11.54
N GLY A 2 -29.39 0.95 10.87
CA GLY A 2 -29.38 0.51 9.47
C GLY A 2 -28.44 1.41 8.69
N SER A 3 -27.12 1.25 8.87
CA SER A 3 -26.08 1.72 7.95
C SER A 3 -25.15 0.55 7.69
N ARG A 4 -25.22 0.05 6.46
CA ARG A 4 -24.26 -0.84 5.80
C ARG A 4 -23.51 0.00 4.77
N ASN A 5 -22.34 -0.51 4.39
CA ASN A 5 -21.47 -0.13 3.27
C ASN A 5 -20.51 1.02 3.57
N GLU A 6 -19.26 0.65 3.84
CA GLU A 6 -18.09 1.37 3.35
C GLU A 6 -17.18 0.33 2.67
N ASP A 7 -16.73 0.70 1.48
CA ASP A 7 -16.06 -0.12 0.48
C ASP A 7 -14.62 -0.43 0.93
N SER A 8 -14.17 -1.67 0.74
CA SER A 8 -12.83 -2.11 1.16
C SER A 8 -11.90 -2.25 -0.04
N VAL A 9 -10.88 -1.40 -0.09
CA VAL A 9 -9.73 -1.46 -1.01
C VAL A 9 -8.67 -2.42 -0.44
N VAL A 10 -8.54 -3.64 -0.97
CA VAL A 10 -7.35 -4.48 -0.77
C VAL A 10 -7.16 -5.42 -1.96
N LEU A 11 -5.94 -5.49 -2.50
CA LEU A 11 -5.44 -6.64 -3.25
C LEU A 11 -3.93 -6.67 -3.06
N VAL A 12 -3.29 -7.73 -2.52
CA VAL A 12 -2.20 -8.52 -3.18
C VAL A 12 -1.79 -9.83 -2.44
N ALA A 13 -1.11 -10.69 -3.23
CA ALA A 13 -0.32 -11.89 -2.96
C ALA A 13 1.06 -11.79 -2.22
N GLY A 14 1.35 -12.81 -1.41
CA GLY A 14 2.70 -13.21 -0.95
C GLY A 14 2.95 -14.72 -1.04
N ALA A 15 4.23 -15.11 -1.15
CA ALA A 15 4.68 -16.38 -1.72
C ALA A 15 5.41 -17.34 -0.75
N ARG A 16 5.51 -18.63 -1.15
CA ARG A 16 6.72 -19.46 -0.97
C ARG A 16 7.08 -20.24 -2.24
N LEU A 17 8.29 -19.96 -2.75
CA LEU A 17 9.16 -20.68 -3.69
C LEU A 17 8.56 -21.81 -4.55
N MET A 18 8.15 -21.45 -5.77
CA MET A 18 8.51 -22.09 -7.05
C MET A 18 8.23 -21.09 -8.18
N SER A 19 9.17 -20.18 -8.48
CA SER A 19 9.41 -19.40 -9.73
C SER A 19 8.27 -18.91 -10.66
N ALA A 20 7.00 -19.12 -10.38
CA ALA A 20 5.83 -18.84 -11.20
C ALA A 20 4.78 -17.90 -10.54
N PRO A 21 4.54 -17.88 -9.21
CA PRO A 21 3.42 -17.11 -8.65
C PRO A 21 3.65 -15.59 -8.65
N LEU A 22 4.90 -15.12 -8.60
CA LEU A 22 5.17 -13.67 -8.63
C LEU A 22 4.92 -13.07 -10.03
N GLN A 23 5.22 -13.79 -11.11
CA GLN A 23 4.91 -13.34 -12.47
C GLN A 23 3.39 -13.23 -12.70
N VAL A 24 2.61 -14.12 -12.10
CA VAL A 24 1.13 -14.09 -12.17
C VAL A 24 0.54 -12.97 -11.30
N GLY A 25 1.05 -12.77 -10.08
CA GLY A 25 0.62 -11.67 -9.22
C GLY A 25 0.92 -10.28 -9.81
N LEU A 26 2.06 -10.15 -10.48
CA LEU A 26 2.46 -8.93 -11.18
C LEU A 26 1.59 -8.66 -12.43
N LEU A 27 1.25 -9.71 -13.19
CA LEU A 27 0.31 -9.60 -14.31
C LEU A 27 -1.09 -9.13 -13.83
N LEU A 28 -1.50 -9.53 -12.62
CA LEU A 28 -2.80 -9.19 -12.04
C LEU A 28 -2.83 -7.78 -11.41
N LEU A 29 -1.70 -7.31 -10.86
CA LEU A 29 -1.50 -5.91 -10.50
C LEU A 29 -1.74 -5.01 -11.73
N VAL A 30 -1.21 -5.43 -12.88
CA VAL A 30 -1.38 -4.73 -14.16
C VAL A 30 -2.85 -4.74 -14.61
N PHE A 31 -3.56 -5.87 -14.48
CA PHE A 31 -4.99 -5.92 -14.77
C PHE A 31 -5.84 -4.99 -13.87
N SER A 32 -5.51 -4.90 -12.58
CA SER A 32 -6.22 -4.03 -11.63
C SER A 32 -5.94 -2.55 -11.90
N LEU A 33 -4.69 -2.21 -12.21
CA LEU A 33 -4.27 -0.86 -12.60
C LEU A 33 -4.94 -0.39 -13.91
N VAL A 34 -5.10 -1.30 -14.87
CA VAL A 34 -5.73 -0.96 -16.15
C VAL A 34 -7.25 -0.90 -16.07
N ALA A 35 -7.92 -1.66 -15.17
CA ALA A 35 -9.34 -1.46 -14.91
C ALA A 35 -9.66 -0.02 -14.45
N GLY A 36 -8.73 0.63 -13.74
CA GLY A 36 -8.82 2.06 -13.40
C GLY A 36 -8.44 3.03 -14.52
N CYS A 37 -7.58 2.62 -15.47
CA CYS A 37 -7.23 3.42 -16.66
C CYS A 37 -8.22 3.26 -17.82
N SER A 38 -9.04 2.21 -17.81
CA SER A 38 -10.00 1.89 -18.85
C SER A 38 -11.14 1.12 -18.22
N ILE A 39 -12.15 1.85 -17.78
CA ILE A 39 -13.45 1.27 -17.44
C ILE A 39 -14.17 1.00 -18.77
N ASP A 40 -13.58 0.12 -19.57
CA ASP A 40 -14.17 -0.36 -20.80
C ASP A 40 -15.23 -1.39 -20.40
N GLU A 41 -16.50 -1.14 -20.75
CA GLU A 41 -17.68 -1.92 -20.35
C GLU A 41 -17.64 -3.41 -20.77
N ASN A 42 -16.56 -3.88 -21.39
CA ASN A 42 -16.42 -5.24 -21.92
C ASN A 42 -15.66 -6.22 -21.03
N LEU A 43 -15.07 -5.80 -19.90
CA LEU A 43 -14.38 -6.69 -18.96
C LEU A 43 -15.27 -7.23 -17.82
N PHE A 44 -16.50 -6.70 -17.68
CA PHE A 44 -17.50 -7.18 -16.73
C PHE A 44 -18.89 -7.31 -17.38
N GLY A 45 -19.18 -8.47 -18.02
CA GLY A 45 -20.54 -8.88 -18.39
C GLY A 45 -20.88 -8.88 -19.90
N PRO A 46 -21.84 -9.72 -20.38
CA PRO A 46 -21.76 -10.32 -21.71
C PRO A 46 -22.46 -9.51 -22.83
N GLY A 47 -21.72 -9.26 -23.91
CA GLY A 47 -22.10 -9.69 -25.27
C GLY A 47 -23.17 -8.93 -26.07
N ASN A 48 -22.67 -8.03 -26.93
CA ASN A 48 -23.05 -7.73 -28.33
C ASN A 48 -24.20 -6.72 -28.66
N PRO A 49 -24.11 -6.01 -29.82
CA PRO A 49 -24.59 -4.65 -30.01
C PRO A 49 -25.82 -4.55 -30.92
N GLY A 50 -26.65 -3.55 -30.65
CA GLY A 50 -27.79 -3.17 -31.48
C GLY A 50 -27.61 -1.78 -32.07
N ALA A 51 -27.38 -1.70 -33.38
CA ALA A 51 -27.38 -0.47 -34.17
C ALA A 51 -28.70 0.32 -34.04
N GLY A 52 -28.61 1.65 -33.92
CA GLY A 52 -29.78 2.54 -33.88
C GLY A 52 -29.45 4.02 -34.08
N THR A 53 -29.78 4.53 -35.27
CA THR A 53 -29.60 5.89 -35.78
C THR A 53 -30.35 7.01 -35.04
N GLY A 54 -29.67 8.15 -34.85
CA GLY A 54 -30.10 9.56 -35.07
C GLY A 54 -31.45 10.07 -34.55
N GLY A 55 -31.40 11.11 -33.70
CA GLY A 55 -32.55 11.98 -33.43
C GLY A 55 -32.24 13.15 -32.49
N THR A 56 -32.37 14.38 -33.00
CA THR A 56 -32.28 15.67 -32.30
C THR A 56 -33.56 15.99 -31.51
N GLY A 57 -33.45 16.71 -30.38
CA GLY A 57 -34.60 17.33 -29.68
C GLY A 57 -34.28 17.76 -28.25
N GLY A 58 -34.51 19.04 -27.93
CA GLY A 58 -34.05 19.70 -26.70
C GLY A 58 -35.03 19.70 -25.51
N GLY A 59 -34.44 19.90 -24.32
CA GLY A 59 -34.92 20.67 -23.17
C GLY A 59 -36.23 20.27 -22.46
N THR A 60 -36.13 19.87 -21.19
CA THR A 60 -36.64 20.60 -20.00
C THR A 60 -36.45 19.77 -18.72
N GLY A 61 -36.19 20.46 -17.61
CA GLY A 61 -35.69 19.88 -16.36
C GLY A 61 -36.70 19.08 -15.52
N GLY A 62 -36.14 18.24 -14.64
CA GLY A 62 -36.85 17.46 -13.63
C GLY A 62 -35.89 16.69 -12.72
N THR A 63 -35.71 17.21 -11.50
CA THR A 63 -35.40 16.56 -10.21
C THR A 63 -34.66 15.20 -10.18
N GLY A 64 -33.36 15.26 -9.88
CA GLY A 64 -32.64 14.49 -8.86
C GLY A 64 -32.99 13.02 -8.65
N GLY A 65 -32.43 12.16 -9.50
CA GLY A 65 -31.91 10.86 -9.08
C GLY A 65 -30.40 10.90 -9.27
N GLU A 66 -29.63 10.36 -8.34
CA GLU A 66 -28.19 10.15 -8.49
C GLU A 66 -27.99 9.25 -9.72
N GLY A 67 -27.75 9.89 -10.87
CA GLY A 67 -27.29 9.20 -12.06
C GLY A 67 -25.91 8.63 -11.74
N ALA A 68 -25.68 7.38 -12.10
CA ALA A 68 -24.36 6.76 -12.03
C ALA A 68 -23.31 7.75 -12.56
N ARG A 69 -22.38 8.15 -11.68
CA ARG A 69 -21.27 9.04 -12.05
C ARG A 69 -20.55 8.36 -13.22
N PRO A 70 -20.23 9.07 -14.33
CA PRO A 70 -19.50 8.47 -15.43
C PRO A 70 -18.21 7.83 -14.90
N PRO A 71 -17.77 6.71 -15.47
CA PRO A 71 -16.55 6.05 -15.04
C PRO A 71 -15.37 7.05 -15.04
N ALA A 72 -14.58 7.10 -13.96
CA ALA A 72 -13.36 7.90 -13.95
C ALA A 72 -12.32 7.27 -14.88
N HIS A 73 -11.66 8.07 -15.71
CA HIS A 73 -10.67 7.59 -16.65
C HIS A 73 -9.47 8.53 -16.61
N SER A 74 -8.27 7.96 -16.68
CA SER A 74 -7.02 8.71 -16.80
C SER A 74 -6.18 8.13 -17.93
N ASP A 75 -5.58 9.02 -18.72
CA ASP A 75 -4.56 8.67 -19.71
C ASP A 75 -3.15 8.61 -19.12
N SER A 76 -2.95 9.12 -17.91
CA SER A 76 -1.68 9.16 -17.19
C SER A 76 -1.72 8.37 -15.87
N MET A 77 -0.56 7.90 -15.42
CA MET A 77 -0.44 7.10 -14.20
C MET A 77 0.71 7.58 -13.31
N ASP A 78 0.47 7.69 -12.00
CA ASP A 78 1.51 7.88 -10.99
C ASP A 78 1.59 6.62 -10.14
N ILE A 79 2.75 5.95 -10.15
CA ILE A 79 2.97 4.68 -9.45
C ILE A 79 4.03 4.89 -8.38
N LEU A 80 3.65 4.73 -7.11
CA LEU A 80 4.53 4.79 -5.96
C LEU A 80 4.79 3.37 -5.42
N LEU A 81 6.05 2.96 -5.38
CA LEU A 81 6.48 1.72 -4.71
C LEU A 81 6.97 2.05 -3.30
N ALA A 82 6.28 1.58 -2.26
CA ALA A 82 6.71 1.65 -0.88
C ALA A 82 7.34 0.31 -0.47
N LEU A 83 8.67 0.28 -0.38
CA LEU A 83 9.42 -0.96 -0.24
C LEU A 83 9.99 -1.12 1.17
N ASP A 84 9.64 -2.23 1.80
CA ASP A 84 10.33 -2.75 2.97
C ASP A 84 11.80 -2.98 2.65
N ASN A 85 12.65 -2.32 3.45
CA ASN A 85 14.09 -2.38 3.36
C ASN A 85 14.72 -3.02 4.61
N SER A 86 13.97 -3.84 5.34
CA SER A 86 14.46 -4.70 6.40
C SER A 86 15.42 -5.76 5.87
N ARG A 87 16.10 -6.43 6.79
CA ARG A 87 17.09 -7.47 6.46
C ARG A 87 16.45 -8.73 5.86
N SER A 88 15.18 -9.01 6.17
CA SER A 88 14.46 -10.19 5.67
C SER A 88 14.01 -10.04 4.22
N MET A 89 14.00 -8.81 3.69
CA MET A 89 13.57 -8.52 2.33
C MET A 89 14.58 -8.87 1.24
N ALA A 90 15.75 -9.38 1.60
CA ALA A 90 16.88 -9.57 0.70
C ALA A 90 16.57 -10.37 -0.58
N ASP A 91 16.04 -11.56 -0.40
CA ASP A 91 15.65 -12.46 -1.49
C ASP A 91 14.42 -11.93 -2.24
N LYS A 92 13.46 -11.35 -1.52
CA LYS A 92 12.22 -10.81 -2.11
C LYS A 92 12.47 -9.60 -3.01
N GLN A 93 13.36 -8.70 -2.62
CA GLN A 93 13.78 -7.57 -3.44
C GLN A 93 14.55 -8.02 -4.69
N GLU A 94 15.37 -9.07 -4.59
CA GLU A 94 16.03 -9.64 -5.77
C GLU A 94 15.00 -10.19 -6.76
N ILE A 95 13.98 -10.91 -6.26
CA ILE A 95 12.89 -11.41 -7.10
C ILE A 95 12.05 -10.26 -7.66
N LEU A 96 11.74 -9.23 -6.87
CA LEU A 96 11.04 -8.04 -7.37
C LEU A 96 11.86 -7.36 -8.48
N GLY A 97 13.17 -7.20 -8.30
CA GLY A 97 14.07 -6.66 -9.32
C GLY A 97 14.15 -7.51 -10.61
N LEU A 98 13.84 -8.80 -10.55
CA LEU A 98 13.68 -9.66 -11.73
C LEU A 98 12.29 -9.50 -12.38
N ALA A 99 11.27 -9.17 -11.60
CA ALA A 99 9.90 -9.00 -12.04
C ALA A 99 9.64 -7.61 -12.66
N VAL A 100 10.29 -6.55 -12.16
CA VAL A 100 10.15 -5.16 -12.59
C VAL A 100 10.18 -4.97 -14.11
N PRO A 101 11.12 -5.57 -14.89
CA PRO A 101 11.10 -5.43 -16.34
C PRO A 101 9.80 -5.91 -16.99
N GLU A 102 9.25 -7.02 -16.51
CA GLU A 102 7.99 -7.57 -17.02
C GLU A 102 6.79 -6.72 -16.59
N LEU A 103 6.77 -6.22 -15.35
CA LEU A 103 5.74 -5.27 -14.89
C LEU A 103 5.67 -4.07 -15.82
N ILE A 104 6.80 -3.39 -16.01
CA ILE A 104 6.86 -2.20 -16.85
C ILE A 104 6.51 -2.55 -18.29
N ARG A 105 7.00 -3.67 -18.82
CA ARG A 105 6.65 -4.12 -20.17
C ARG A 105 5.15 -4.29 -20.33
N SER A 106 4.48 -4.92 -19.37
CA SER A 106 3.05 -5.16 -19.43
C SER A 106 2.19 -3.89 -19.34
N LEU A 107 2.75 -2.76 -18.89
CA LEU A 107 2.09 -1.45 -18.89
C LEU A 107 2.44 -0.64 -20.15
N VAL A 108 3.72 -0.52 -20.49
CA VAL A 108 4.19 0.40 -21.55
C VAL A 108 4.25 -0.22 -22.93
N ASN A 109 4.33 -1.55 -23.04
CA ASN A 109 4.24 -2.27 -24.31
C ASN A 109 3.61 -3.66 -24.11
N PRO A 110 2.30 -3.70 -23.81
CA PRO A 110 1.57 -4.94 -23.50
C PRO A 110 1.62 -5.93 -24.67
N LEU A 111 1.52 -7.22 -24.38
CA LEU A 111 1.57 -8.25 -25.41
C LEU A 111 0.37 -8.17 -26.35
N CYS A 112 0.57 -8.45 -27.64
CA CYS A 112 -0.51 -8.80 -28.55
C CYS A 112 -0.97 -10.24 -28.27
N ILE A 113 -2.28 -10.42 -28.11
CA ILE A 113 -2.94 -11.70 -27.88
C ILE A 113 -3.92 -12.01 -29.02
N ASP A 114 -4.11 -13.28 -29.30
CA ASP A 114 -5.13 -13.76 -30.24
C ASP A 114 -6.53 -13.78 -29.60
N SER A 115 -7.54 -14.19 -30.38
CA SER A 115 -8.93 -14.31 -29.89
C SER A 115 -9.12 -15.33 -28.76
N ASN A 116 -8.11 -16.16 -28.46
CA ASN A 116 -8.12 -17.11 -27.36
C ASN A 116 -7.31 -16.59 -26.14
N GLY A 117 -6.87 -15.32 -26.17
CA GLY A 117 -6.05 -14.73 -25.12
C GLY A 117 -4.59 -15.21 -25.11
N THR A 118 -4.13 -15.88 -26.18
CA THR A 118 -2.78 -16.43 -26.24
C THR A 118 -1.81 -15.43 -26.89
N PRO A 119 -0.63 -15.14 -26.30
CA PRO A 119 0.35 -14.26 -26.91
C PRO A 119 0.78 -14.74 -28.30
N VAL A 120 0.71 -13.85 -29.30
CA VAL A 120 1.17 -14.17 -30.65
C VAL A 120 2.69 -14.18 -30.76
N ALA A 121 3.24 -14.99 -31.67
CA ALA A 121 4.69 -15.19 -31.78
C ALA A 121 5.45 -13.93 -32.24
N GLN A 122 4.81 -13.05 -33.00
CA GLN A 122 5.37 -11.76 -33.40
C GLN A 122 4.81 -10.69 -32.48
N GLN A 123 5.70 -9.95 -31.81
CA GLN A 123 5.32 -8.85 -30.94
C GLN A 123 5.85 -7.53 -31.53
N PRO A 124 5.09 -6.44 -31.40
CA PRO A 124 5.51 -5.07 -31.72
C PRO A 124 6.82 -4.70 -31.00
N ALA A 125 7.60 -3.80 -31.59
CA ALA A 125 8.81 -3.29 -30.93
C ALA A 125 8.51 -2.13 -30.00
N THR A 126 7.55 -1.27 -30.35
CA THR A 126 7.15 -0.08 -29.59
C THR A 126 5.65 -0.12 -29.22
N PRO A 127 5.21 0.68 -28.22
CA PRO A 127 3.80 0.85 -27.90
C PRO A 127 2.92 1.20 -29.11
N ASP A 128 3.42 2.04 -30.02
CA ASP A 128 2.66 2.61 -31.15
C ASP A 128 2.55 1.67 -32.36
N ASP A 129 3.37 0.61 -32.41
CA ASP A 129 3.32 -0.36 -33.51
C ASP A 129 2.03 -1.19 -33.46
N ASP A 130 1.30 -1.27 -34.57
CA ASP A 130 0.09 -2.11 -34.68
C ASP A 130 0.37 -3.58 -34.30
N CYS A 131 -0.60 -4.21 -33.63
CA CYS A 131 -0.55 -5.67 -33.45
C CYS A 131 -0.62 -6.39 -34.82
N PRO A 132 0.03 -7.56 -34.96
CA PRO A 132 -0.14 -8.40 -36.14
C PRO A 132 -1.62 -8.68 -36.45
N GLU A 133 -1.95 -8.85 -37.74
CA GLU A 133 -3.31 -9.11 -38.18
C GLU A 133 -3.95 -10.30 -37.42
N GLY A 134 -5.16 -10.09 -36.88
CA GLY A 134 -5.87 -11.09 -36.09
C GLY A 134 -5.47 -11.16 -34.61
N SER A 135 -4.66 -10.22 -34.13
CA SER A 135 -4.35 -10.03 -32.72
C SER A 135 -4.61 -8.59 -32.28
N GLU A 136 -4.81 -8.41 -30.98
CA GLU A 136 -4.99 -7.10 -30.36
C GLU A 136 -4.12 -6.99 -29.10
N ARG A 137 -3.85 -5.76 -28.67
CA ARG A 137 -3.09 -5.55 -27.44
C ARG A 137 -3.92 -6.05 -26.27
N GLN A 138 -3.30 -6.81 -25.38
CA GLN A 138 -3.94 -7.28 -24.14
C GLN A 138 -4.46 -6.13 -23.30
N LEU A 139 -3.75 -5.00 -23.31
CA LEU A 139 -4.07 -3.77 -22.59
C LEU A 139 -3.68 -2.58 -23.44
N ARG A 140 -4.33 -1.42 -23.25
CA ARG A 140 -3.87 -0.19 -23.89
C ARG A 140 -2.47 0.16 -23.37
N PRO A 141 -1.47 0.38 -24.24
CA PRO A 141 -0.17 0.85 -23.81
C PRO A 141 -0.29 2.19 -23.09
N GLN A 142 0.39 2.30 -21.96
CA GLN A 142 0.47 3.54 -21.19
C GLN A 142 1.70 4.32 -21.66
N THR A 143 1.47 5.55 -22.11
CA THR A 143 2.52 6.42 -22.64
C THR A 143 2.91 7.53 -21.67
N ASP A 144 2.20 7.69 -20.55
CA ASP A 144 2.52 8.75 -19.60
C ASP A 144 2.51 8.23 -18.14
N ILE A 145 3.70 7.95 -17.59
CA ILE A 145 3.84 7.34 -16.25
C ILE A 145 4.91 8.03 -15.41
N HIS A 146 4.56 8.44 -14.18
CA HIS A 146 5.53 8.76 -13.13
C HIS A 146 5.75 7.54 -12.23
N LEU A 147 7.02 7.20 -11.95
CA LEU A 147 7.42 6.06 -11.12
C LEU A 147 8.31 6.51 -9.98
N GLY A 148 7.78 6.48 -8.76
CA GLY A 148 8.47 6.82 -7.53
C GLY A 148 8.77 5.58 -6.68
N VAL A 149 9.86 5.61 -5.93
CA VAL A 149 10.19 4.58 -4.94
C VAL A 149 10.50 5.26 -3.62
N ILE A 150 9.85 4.82 -2.54
CA ILE A 150 10.17 5.15 -1.16
C ILE A 150 10.44 3.85 -0.39
N THR A 151 11.00 3.96 0.81
CA THR A 151 11.05 2.84 1.75
C THR A 151 10.06 3.02 2.88
N THR A 152 9.79 1.93 3.59
CA THR A 152 8.94 1.93 4.79
C THR A 152 9.71 2.35 6.07
N SER A 153 10.97 2.75 5.95
CA SER A 153 11.81 3.22 7.05
C SER A 153 11.59 4.70 7.40
N LEU A 154 10.83 4.95 8.46
CA LEU A 154 10.59 6.31 9.01
C LEU A 154 11.36 6.62 10.31
N GLY A 155 12.28 5.73 10.70
CA GLY A 155 13.11 5.89 11.89
C GLY A 155 12.44 5.50 13.20
N GLY A 156 13.13 5.75 14.32
CA GLY A 156 12.67 5.36 15.65
C GLY A 156 11.65 6.30 16.30
N HIS A 157 11.07 7.27 15.59
CA HIS A 157 10.11 8.25 16.13
C HIS A 157 10.62 9.01 17.38
N GLY A 158 11.94 9.19 17.52
CA GLY A 158 12.59 9.82 18.68
C GLY A 158 13.26 8.84 19.65
N ALA A 159 13.06 7.53 19.48
CA ALA A 159 13.74 6.49 20.24
C ALA A 159 15.22 6.35 19.87
N ASP A 160 15.93 5.48 20.61
CA ASP A 160 17.32 5.10 20.37
C ASP A 160 17.49 3.95 19.36
N ALA A 161 16.41 3.34 18.87
CA ALA A 161 16.42 2.48 17.70
C ALA A 161 16.29 3.28 16.39
N CYS A 162 16.69 2.66 15.27
CA CYS A 162 16.47 3.18 13.91
C CYS A 162 16.89 4.65 13.75
N SER A 163 18.15 4.90 14.06
CA SER A 163 18.71 6.24 14.08
C SER A 163 19.32 6.54 12.72
N GLY A 164 18.69 7.45 11.98
CA GLY A 164 19.20 7.97 10.69
C GLY A 164 20.64 8.51 10.75
N THR A 165 21.12 8.87 11.95
CA THR A 165 22.51 9.29 12.17
C THR A 165 23.51 8.13 12.16
N THR A 166 23.06 6.93 12.51
CA THR A 166 23.88 5.70 12.48
C THR A 166 23.87 5.08 11.10
N SER A 167 22.69 5.03 10.47
CA SER A 167 22.50 4.58 9.09
C SER A 167 21.39 5.43 8.45
N PRO A 168 21.67 6.19 7.37
CA PRO A 168 20.63 6.96 6.69
C PRO A 168 19.42 6.11 6.27
N MET A 169 19.64 4.85 5.89
CA MET A 169 18.58 3.94 5.41
C MET A 169 17.59 3.55 6.52
N GLU A 170 17.94 3.71 7.80
CA GLU A 170 17.02 3.48 8.91
C GLU A 170 15.97 4.59 9.04
N ASN A 171 16.15 5.73 8.37
CA ASN A 171 15.17 6.81 8.33
C ASN A 171 15.28 7.56 7.00
N ASP A 172 14.59 7.03 5.98
CA ASP A 172 14.47 7.67 4.66
C ASP A 172 13.40 8.78 4.64
N GLN A 173 12.70 9.02 5.78
CA GLN A 173 11.75 10.13 5.97
C GLN A 173 10.58 10.16 4.97
N GLY A 174 10.32 9.06 4.26
CA GLY A 174 9.34 9.04 3.16
C GLY A 174 9.80 9.83 1.93
N HIS A 175 11.08 10.16 1.81
CA HIS A 175 11.64 10.80 0.61
C HIS A 175 11.76 9.78 -0.53
N LEU A 176 11.55 10.25 -1.76
CA LEU A 176 11.85 9.46 -2.95
C LEU A 176 13.34 9.08 -2.93
N ILE A 177 13.61 7.77 -3.00
CA ILE A 177 14.98 7.28 -3.05
C ILE A 177 15.54 7.46 -4.46
N THR A 178 16.81 7.85 -4.55
CA THR A 178 17.56 7.96 -5.81
C THR A 178 18.78 7.05 -5.85
N ARG A 179 18.96 6.26 -4.80
CA ARG A 179 20.04 5.28 -4.68
C ARG A 179 19.68 4.00 -5.43
N GLY A 180 20.70 3.36 -5.96
CA GLY A 180 20.71 2.03 -6.56
C GLY A 180 21.53 1.05 -5.71
N PRO A 181 21.86 -0.13 -6.26
CA PRO A 181 22.72 -1.10 -5.58
C PRO A 181 24.05 -0.47 -5.15
N ASP A 182 24.58 -0.90 -4.01
CA ASP A 182 25.86 -0.42 -3.44
C ASP A 182 25.92 1.12 -3.27
N GLU A 183 24.77 1.75 -2.99
CA GLU A 183 24.62 3.21 -2.81
C GLU A 183 25.00 4.04 -4.06
N GLY A 184 25.02 3.42 -5.25
CA GLY A 184 25.17 4.16 -6.51
C GLY A 184 23.98 5.09 -6.75
N GLN A 185 24.15 6.17 -7.51
CA GLN A 185 23.02 7.05 -7.85
C GLN A 185 22.34 6.59 -9.14
N VAL A 186 21.00 6.51 -9.12
CA VAL A 186 20.17 6.31 -10.30
C VAL A 186 19.75 7.67 -10.84
N GLN A 187 19.86 7.87 -12.15
CA GLN A 187 19.40 9.08 -12.79
C GLN A 187 17.87 9.13 -12.78
N THR A 188 17.30 10.18 -12.20
CA THR A 188 15.87 10.44 -12.16
C THR A 188 15.49 11.62 -13.05
N TYR A 189 14.21 11.73 -13.39
CA TYR A 189 13.68 12.81 -14.21
C TYR A 189 13.98 14.14 -13.55
N GLN A 190 14.74 15.00 -14.24
CA GLN A 190 15.21 16.29 -13.74
C GLN A 190 15.86 16.29 -12.35
N ASN A 191 16.33 15.13 -11.86
CA ASN A 191 16.77 14.92 -10.47
C ASN A 191 15.68 15.14 -9.41
N GLN A 192 14.40 15.02 -9.77
CA GLN A 192 13.24 15.19 -8.86
C GLN A 192 12.92 13.94 -8.03
N GLY A 193 13.63 12.83 -8.26
CA GLY A 193 13.50 11.61 -7.44
C GLY A 193 12.64 10.51 -8.03
N PHE A 194 11.87 10.77 -9.09
CA PHE A 194 11.06 9.78 -9.79
C PHE A 194 11.51 9.60 -11.25
N LEU A 195 11.05 8.53 -11.91
CA LEU A 195 11.25 8.31 -13.35
C LEU A 195 9.98 8.75 -14.09
N ALA A 196 10.15 9.43 -15.23
CA ALA A 196 9.04 9.82 -16.10
C ALA A 196 9.14 9.04 -17.42
N TRP A 197 8.17 8.16 -17.67
CA TRP A 197 8.00 7.49 -18.95
C TRP A 197 7.26 8.42 -19.91
N ASP A 198 7.92 8.74 -21.02
CA ASP A 198 7.46 9.74 -21.98
C ASP A 198 7.98 9.35 -23.39
N PRO A 199 7.46 8.27 -23.99
CA PRO A 199 7.88 7.80 -25.31
C PRO A 199 7.49 8.77 -26.42
N GLU A 200 6.44 9.56 -26.22
CA GLU A 200 5.92 10.55 -27.16
C GLU A 200 6.66 11.90 -27.06
N GLN A 201 7.45 12.09 -25.99
CA GLN A 201 8.23 13.29 -25.72
C GLN A 201 7.35 14.54 -25.56
N GLU A 202 6.24 14.39 -24.84
CA GLU A 202 5.27 15.45 -24.56
C GLU A 202 5.67 16.31 -23.35
N LEU A 203 6.48 15.79 -22.42
CA LEU A 203 6.95 16.56 -21.27
C LEU A 203 7.98 17.63 -21.68
N ASP A 204 8.03 18.74 -20.93
CA ASP A 204 9.05 19.78 -21.09
C ASP A 204 9.80 20.03 -19.76
N PRO A 205 11.08 19.62 -19.64
CA PRO A 205 11.87 18.87 -20.62
C PRO A 205 11.38 17.42 -20.83
N PRO A 206 11.72 16.78 -21.95
CA PRO A 206 11.25 15.42 -22.24
C PRO A 206 11.72 14.37 -21.23
N GLY A 207 10.87 13.37 -20.99
CA GLY A 207 11.16 12.22 -20.14
C GLY A 207 11.90 11.08 -20.87
N GLU A 208 11.85 9.88 -20.29
CA GLU A 208 12.48 8.67 -20.83
C GLU A 208 11.65 8.06 -21.96
N MET A 209 12.23 7.93 -23.15
CA MET A 209 11.59 7.27 -24.30
C MET A 209 12.06 5.82 -24.52
N ASN A 210 13.16 5.40 -23.88
CA ASN A 210 13.73 4.08 -24.04
C ASN A 210 13.26 3.14 -22.91
N GLN A 211 12.43 2.17 -23.28
CA GLN A 211 11.90 1.17 -22.35
C GLN A 211 12.99 0.43 -21.57
N ASN A 212 14.12 0.08 -22.19
CA ASN A 212 15.20 -0.65 -21.49
C ASN A 212 15.88 0.24 -20.44
N THR A 213 16.04 1.53 -20.71
CA THR A 213 16.59 2.48 -19.74
C THR A 213 15.63 2.66 -18.57
N LEU A 214 14.32 2.83 -18.83
CA LEU A 214 13.30 2.90 -17.79
C LEU A 214 13.33 1.66 -16.88
N GLN A 215 13.32 0.46 -17.47
CA GLN A 215 13.39 -0.80 -16.73
C GLN A 215 14.68 -0.93 -15.91
N THR A 216 15.81 -0.50 -16.47
CA THR A 216 17.11 -0.54 -15.78
C THR A 216 17.13 0.40 -14.59
N ASN A 217 16.66 1.62 -14.76
CA ASN A 217 16.64 2.62 -13.69
C ASN A 217 15.66 2.24 -12.58
N LEU A 218 14.45 1.77 -12.91
CA LEU A 218 13.48 1.33 -11.90
C LEU A 218 14.00 0.12 -11.14
N LYS A 219 14.59 -0.88 -11.83
CA LYS A 219 15.26 -2.00 -11.18
C LYS A 219 16.38 -1.51 -10.26
N GLY A 220 17.14 -0.51 -10.69
CA GLY A 220 18.15 0.17 -9.89
C GLY A 220 17.57 0.69 -8.58
N LEU A 221 16.50 1.49 -8.64
CA LEU A 221 15.83 2.05 -7.46
C LEU A 221 15.30 0.96 -6.52
N VAL A 222 14.62 -0.06 -7.07
CA VAL A 222 14.08 -1.19 -6.31
C VAL A 222 15.18 -1.93 -5.54
N LEU A 223 16.30 -2.24 -6.20
CA LEU A 223 17.43 -2.89 -5.54
C LEU A 223 18.19 -1.92 -4.60
N GLY A 224 18.11 -0.61 -4.87
CA GLY A 224 18.68 0.44 -4.06
C GLY A 224 17.94 0.71 -2.76
N ALA A 225 16.65 0.35 -2.66
CA ALA A 225 15.92 0.36 -1.40
C ALA A 225 16.73 -0.33 -0.28
N GLY A 226 17.39 -1.43 -0.65
CA GLY A 226 18.38 -2.12 0.18
C GLY A 226 17.77 -2.85 1.37
N GLN A 227 18.60 -3.30 2.30
CA GLN A 227 18.23 -4.23 3.38
C GLN A 227 18.72 -3.76 4.76
N GLN A 228 19.07 -2.47 4.86
CA GLN A 228 19.66 -1.84 6.04
C GLN A 228 18.69 -0.84 6.68
N GLY A 229 17.41 -0.99 6.38
CA GLY A 229 16.31 -0.22 6.95
C GLY A 229 16.06 -0.49 8.41
N CYS A 230 15.13 0.27 8.94
CA CYS A 230 14.62 0.14 10.29
C CYS A 230 13.81 -1.14 10.43
N GLY A 231 14.03 -1.94 11.47
CA GLY A 231 13.20 -3.12 11.76
C GLY A 231 11.77 -2.81 12.23
N TYR A 232 11.34 -1.54 12.21
CA TYR A 232 9.97 -1.10 12.46
C TYR A 232 9.42 -0.52 11.17
N GLU A 233 8.85 -1.39 10.35
CA GLU A 233 8.47 -1.05 8.99
C GLU A 233 7.09 -0.36 8.98
N ALA A 234 7.07 0.90 8.54
CA ALA A 234 5.86 1.72 8.48
C ALA A 234 5.23 1.64 7.09
N GLY A 235 4.69 0.47 6.74
CA GLY A 235 4.05 0.21 5.45
C GLY A 235 2.95 1.21 5.11
N LEU A 236 2.11 1.57 6.07
CA LEU A 236 1.00 2.50 5.89
C LEU A 236 1.43 3.97 6.04
N GLU A 237 2.20 4.31 7.07
CA GLU A 237 2.60 5.70 7.29
C GLU A 237 3.60 6.20 6.25
N SER A 238 4.43 5.34 5.64
CA SER A 238 5.42 5.79 4.65
C SER A 238 4.78 6.41 3.41
N TRP A 239 3.81 5.73 2.78
CA TRP A 239 3.11 6.30 1.63
C TRP A 239 2.19 7.43 2.07
N TYR A 240 1.56 7.35 3.26
CA TYR A 240 0.70 8.43 3.75
C TYR A 240 1.51 9.70 3.96
N ARG A 241 2.68 9.60 4.60
CA ARG A 241 3.60 10.72 4.79
C ARG A 241 4.04 11.30 3.45
N PHE A 242 4.35 10.47 2.46
CA PHE A 242 4.78 10.97 1.15
C PHE A 242 3.64 11.58 0.33
N LEU A 243 2.44 11.01 0.34
CA LEU A 243 1.34 11.36 -0.57
C LEU A 243 0.27 12.27 0.03
N VAL A 244 0.00 12.14 1.32
CA VAL A 244 -1.21 12.66 1.97
C VAL A 244 -0.91 13.64 3.10
N ASP A 245 0.11 13.41 3.93
CA ASP A 245 0.37 14.26 5.10
C ASP A 245 0.57 15.74 4.69
N PRO A 246 -0.32 16.66 5.04
CA PRO A 246 -0.26 18.05 4.57
C PRO A 246 0.83 18.87 5.26
N ASN A 247 1.36 18.40 6.40
CA ASN A 247 2.38 19.08 7.17
C ASN A 247 3.39 18.09 7.78
N PRO A 248 4.16 17.38 6.93
CA PRO A 248 5.13 16.39 7.41
C PRO A 248 6.20 17.08 8.25
N TYR A 249 6.57 16.49 9.38
CA TYR A 249 7.59 17.07 10.29
C TYR A 249 9.01 16.94 9.72
N ALA A 250 9.86 17.92 9.96
CA ALA A 250 11.28 17.85 9.54
C ALA A 250 12.12 16.98 10.48
N SER A 251 11.82 17.04 11.79
CA SER A 251 12.53 16.25 12.80
C SER A 251 11.65 15.93 14.01
N ILE A 252 12.09 14.94 14.79
CA ILE A 252 11.51 14.58 16.07
C ILE A 252 12.59 14.72 17.13
N GLU A 253 12.28 15.43 18.21
CA GLU A 253 13.12 15.55 19.39
C GLU A 253 12.37 15.03 20.62
N VAL A 254 13.08 14.45 21.59
CA VAL A 254 12.44 14.00 22.84
C VAL A 254 12.70 15.01 23.94
N GLU A 255 11.65 15.69 24.38
CA GLU A 255 11.65 16.65 25.48
C GLU A 255 10.75 16.15 26.61
N ASP A 256 11.25 16.13 27.85
CA ASP A 256 10.49 15.67 29.03
C ASP A 256 9.78 14.32 28.82
N SER A 257 10.48 13.36 28.18
CA SER A 257 9.96 12.03 27.82
C SER A 257 8.76 12.04 26.86
N LYS A 258 8.71 13.04 25.99
CA LYS A 258 7.73 13.14 24.91
C LYS A 258 8.43 13.47 23.60
N ALA A 259 8.12 12.72 22.55
CA ALA A 259 8.47 13.10 21.20
C ALA A 259 7.74 14.40 20.82
N VAL A 260 8.47 15.36 20.28
CA VAL A 260 8.03 16.69 19.84
C VAL A 260 8.41 16.82 18.38
N LEU A 261 7.39 17.07 17.55
CA LEU A 261 7.55 17.24 16.10
C LEU A 261 7.98 18.68 15.81
N THR A 262 9.07 18.84 15.06
CA THR A 262 9.67 20.15 14.78
C THR A 262 9.79 20.39 13.28
N GLY A 263 9.50 21.63 12.86
CA GLY A 263 9.62 22.06 11.48
C GLY A 263 8.65 21.39 10.51
N THR A 264 8.85 21.68 9.22
CA THR A 264 8.11 21.07 8.11
C THR A 264 9.13 20.50 7.13
N ASP A 265 8.89 19.28 6.66
CA ASP A 265 9.73 18.60 5.67
C ASP A 265 9.38 19.12 4.27
N ASP A 266 10.00 20.24 3.92
CA ASP A 266 9.77 20.90 2.63
C ASP A 266 10.18 20.01 1.44
N LEU A 267 11.07 19.02 1.64
CA LEU A 267 11.51 18.12 0.58
C LEU A 267 10.41 17.12 0.21
N VAL A 268 9.70 16.55 1.19
CA VAL A 268 8.51 15.71 0.90
C VAL A 268 7.46 16.51 0.14
N LEU A 269 7.20 17.75 0.57
CA LEU A 269 6.21 18.61 -0.08
C LEU A 269 6.60 18.96 -1.52
N GLU A 270 7.88 19.27 -1.76
CA GLU A 270 8.42 19.51 -3.10
C GLU A 270 8.34 18.26 -3.99
N GLN A 271 8.83 17.12 -3.50
CA GLN A 271 8.81 15.86 -4.26
C GLN A 271 7.38 15.40 -4.56
N ARG A 272 6.45 15.55 -3.61
CA ARG A 272 5.04 15.22 -3.81
C ARG A 272 4.42 16.07 -4.91
N ARG A 273 4.62 17.39 -4.86
CA ARG A 273 4.12 18.32 -5.88
C ARG A 273 4.65 17.95 -7.26
N ASP A 274 5.95 17.64 -7.36
CA ASP A 274 6.58 17.34 -8.65
C ASP A 274 6.17 15.95 -9.17
N PHE A 275 5.86 14.99 -8.28
CA PHE A 275 5.47 13.63 -8.63
C PHE A 275 3.98 13.48 -8.96
N LEU A 276 3.07 14.05 -8.15
CA LEU A 276 1.63 13.84 -8.28
C LEU A 276 1.01 14.77 -9.31
N ARG A 277 0.26 14.19 -10.24
CA ARG A 277 -0.53 14.92 -11.23
C ARG A 277 -2.01 14.75 -10.94
N PRO A 278 -2.80 15.82 -10.82
CA PRO A 278 -4.17 15.70 -10.32
C PRO A 278 -5.13 15.02 -11.32
N ASN A 279 -4.74 14.86 -12.58
CA ASN A 279 -5.52 14.11 -13.58
C ASN A 279 -5.10 12.63 -13.73
N SER A 280 -4.10 12.15 -12.96
CA SER A 280 -3.55 10.80 -13.09
C SER A 280 -4.32 9.75 -12.27
N LEU A 281 -4.25 8.49 -12.73
CA LEU A 281 -4.47 7.35 -11.84
C LEU A 281 -3.28 7.21 -10.90
N LEU A 282 -3.54 7.19 -9.59
CA LEU A 282 -2.53 6.96 -8.57
C LEU A 282 -2.56 5.50 -8.13
N ALA A 283 -1.41 4.84 -8.21
CA ALA A 283 -1.20 3.48 -7.73
C ALA A 283 -0.17 3.44 -6.61
N ILE A 284 -0.57 2.91 -5.46
CA ILE A 284 0.28 2.76 -4.28
C ILE A 284 0.56 1.26 -4.11
N VAL A 285 1.83 0.87 -4.32
CA VAL A 285 2.27 -0.53 -4.21
C VAL A 285 3.18 -0.68 -2.99
N VAL A 286 2.66 -1.27 -1.93
CA VAL A 286 3.45 -1.61 -0.74
C VAL A 286 4.03 -3.01 -0.91
N LEU A 287 5.29 -3.25 -0.55
CA LEU A 287 5.88 -4.58 -0.47
C LEU A 287 6.56 -4.73 0.88
N SER A 288 6.10 -5.68 1.69
CA SER A 288 6.68 -5.96 3.01
C SER A 288 6.52 -7.42 3.41
N ASP A 289 7.48 -7.94 4.16
CA ASP A 289 7.36 -9.24 4.84
C ASP A 289 7.26 -9.14 6.35
N GLU A 290 7.15 -7.91 6.87
CA GLU A 290 6.96 -7.59 8.28
C GLU A 290 5.52 -7.12 8.54
N ASN A 291 5.17 -7.06 9.81
CA ASN A 291 3.94 -6.41 10.23
C ASN A 291 4.06 -4.89 10.07
N ASP A 292 2.96 -4.22 9.74
CA ASP A 292 2.93 -2.77 9.79
C ASP A 292 3.21 -2.28 11.22
N CYS A 293 4.18 -1.39 11.33
CA CYS A 293 4.53 -0.69 12.55
C CYS A 293 4.51 0.81 12.31
N SER A 294 3.40 1.32 11.77
CA SER A 294 3.14 2.74 11.59
C SER A 294 2.90 3.45 12.95
N VAL A 295 3.95 3.54 13.76
CA VAL A 295 3.96 4.15 15.08
C VAL A 295 3.54 5.61 14.97
N ARG A 296 2.66 6.03 15.87
CA ARG A 296 2.21 7.42 15.96
C ARG A 296 3.37 8.33 16.28
N ASP A 297 3.39 9.46 15.60
CA ASP A 297 4.38 10.49 15.90
C ASP A 297 4.01 11.28 17.15
N GLY A 298 5.03 11.68 17.90
CA GLY A 298 4.88 12.57 19.03
C GLY A 298 4.43 11.89 20.33
N GLY A 299 4.46 12.65 21.43
CA GLY A 299 4.03 12.17 22.73
C GLY A 299 4.84 10.96 23.22
N GLN A 300 4.15 9.96 23.76
CA GLN A 300 4.79 8.78 24.36
C GLN A 300 5.03 7.63 23.36
N PHE A 301 4.60 7.76 22.11
CA PHE A 301 4.46 6.60 21.23
C PHE A 301 5.80 6.01 20.76
N TYR A 302 6.85 6.82 20.76
CA TYR A 302 8.24 6.39 20.53
C TYR A 302 8.73 5.31 21.50
N PHE A 303 8.04 5.07 22.63
CA PHE A 303 8.39 3.94 23.50
C PHE A 303 8.24 2.57 22.81
N ALA A 304 7.45 2.46 21.75
CA ALA A 304 7.38 1.25 20.93
C ALA A 304 8.76 0.85 20.39
N SER A 305 9.61 1.81 20.07
CA SER A 305 10.95 1.61 19.49
C SER A 305 12.10 1.80 20.49
N GLN A 306 11.83 2.09 21.77
CA GLN A 306 12.87 2.37 22.78
C GLN A 306 13.61 1.12 23.27
N ILE A 307 14.92 1.02 23.01
CA ILE A 307 15.79 -0.10 23.40
C ILE A 307 16.23 0.00 24.85
N TYR A 308 16.73 1.16 25.28
CA TYR A 308 17.33 1.33 26.61
C TYR A 308 16.65 2.41 27.44
N ASN A 309 16.74 2.31 28.76
CA ASN A 309 16.35 3.43 29.62
C ASN A 309 17.28 4.62 29.33
N SER A 310 16.70 5.82 29.23
CA SER A 310 17.41 7.04 28.84
C SER A 310 18.73 7.24 29.59
N GLY A 311 19.83 7.38 28.84
CA GLY A 311 21.18 7.59 29.37
C GLY A 311 21.83 6.36 30.01
N THR A 312 21.27 5.15 29.81
CA THR A 312 21.80 3.91 30.38
C THR A 312 21.94 2.82 29.32
N SER A 313 22.57 1.69 29.68
CA SER A 313 22.58 0.45 28.89
C SER A 313 21.63 -0.61 29.45
N VAL A 314 20.68 -0.21 30.30
CA VAL A 314 19.69 -1.10 30.89
C VAL A 314 18.51 -1.18 29.92
N PRO A 315 18.11 -2.37 29.44
CA PRO A 315 16.97 -2.51 28.55
C PRO A 315 15.73 -1.81 29.09
N PHE A 316 15.06 -1.05 28.23
CA PHE A 316 13.75 -0.50 28.53
C PHE A 316 12.71 -1.58 28.24
N HIS A 317 11.81 -1.79 29.19
CA HIS A 317 10.66 -2.67 29.01
C HIS A 317 9.37 -1.88 29.10
N LEU A 318 8.46 -2.13 28.16
CA LEU A 318 7.13 -1.55 28.19
C LEU A 318 6.39 -1.99 29.46
N PRO A 319 5.56 -1.12 30.06
CA PRO A 319 4.74 -1.52 31.19
C PRO A 319 3.74 -2.61 30.80
N LYS A 320 3.42 -3.47 31.78
CA LYS A 320 2.39 -4.50 31.64
C LYS A 320 1.02 -3.90 31.28
N PRO A 321 0.14 -4.69 30.64
CA PRO A 321 -1.26 -4.35 30.46
C PRO A 321 -2.00 -4.52 31.79
N ARG A 322 -3.11 -3.80 31.98
CA ARG A 322 -4.07 -4.09 33.06
C ARG A 322 -4.87 -5.33 32.74
N ALA A 323 -5.44 -5.98 33.76
CA ALA A 323 -6.08 -7.29 33.63
C ALA A 323 -7.23 -7.31 32.60
N ALA A 324 -7.96 -6.19 32.46
CA ALA A 324 -9.05 -6.07 31.49
C ALA A 324 -8.62 -6.31 30.04
N CYS A 325 -7.36 -6.04 29.69
CA CYS A 325 -6.85 -6.24 28.33
C CYS A 325 -6.79 -7.70 27.89
N GLU A 326 -6.68 -8.64 28.83
CA GLU A 326 -6.65 -10.06 28.52
C GLU A 326 -8.04 -10.56 28.10
N ASP A 327 -9.11 -10.01 28.71
CA ASP A 327 -10.48 -10.40 28.39
C ASP A 327 -10.97 -9.68 27.12
N ASP A 328 -10.85 -8.35 27.08
CA ASP A 328 -11.30 -7.51 25.96
C ASP A 328 -10.36 -6.31 25.76
N PRO A 329 -9.58 -6.27 24.67
CA PRO A 329 -8.68 -5.15 24.39
C PRO A 329 -9.40 -3.83 24.11
N ASN A 330 -10.69 -3.88 23.73
CA ASN A 330 -11.55 -2.71 23.57
C ASN A 330 -12.16 -2.21 24.89
N ASP A 331 -12.00 -2.94 26.00
CA ASP A 331 -12.54 -2.53 27.28
C ASP A 331 -11.95 -1.15 27.67
N PRO A 332 -12.76 -0.16 28.08
CA PRO A 332 -12.27 1.14 28.55
C PRO A 332 -11.25 1.05 29.70
N CYS A 333 -11.26 -0.05 30.46
CA CYS A 333 -10.33 -0.42 31.50
C CYS A 333 -9.05 -1.10 30.99
N CYS A 334 -9.00 -1.53 29.73
CA CYS A 334 -7.77 -1.99 29.10
C CYS A 334 -6.81 -0.81 28.87
N ARG A 335 -5.88 -0.63 29.82
CA ARG A 335 -4.86 0.42 29.81
C ARG A 335 -3.50 -0.15 30.22
N SER A 336 -2.45 0.57 29.86
CA SER A 336 -1.10 0.29 30.33
C SER A 336 -0.98 0.55 31.84
N CYS A 337 -0.22 -0.29 32.55
CA CYS A 337 0.19 -0.05 33.94
C CYS A 337 1.06 1.21 34.09
N GLY A 338 1.65 1.71 33.00
CA GLY A 338 2.35 3.00 32.98
C GLY A 338 1.41 4.22 33.05
N GLN A 339 0.10 4.00 32.96
CA GLN A 339 -0.94 5.03 33.02
C GLN A 339 -1.85 4.81 34.22
N ALA A 340 -2.51 5.88 34.70
CA ALA A 340 -3.55 5.73 35.70
C ALA A 340 -4.71 4.86 35.18
N ALA A 341 -5.32 4.08 36.07
CA ALA A 341 -6.56 3.37 35.77
C ALA A 341 -7.64 4.37 35.32
N ALA A 342 -8.52 3.94 34.40
CA ALA A 342 -9.63 4.79 33.99
C ALA A 342 -10.68 4.90 35.12
N ASP A 343 -11.46 5.98 35.10
CA ASP A 343 -12.53 6.18 36.08
C ASP A 343 -13.55 5.03 36.01
N GLY A 344 -13.83 4.42 37.17
CA GLY A 344 -14.77 3.29 37.27
C GLY A 344 -14.14 1.91 37.04
N CYS A 345 -12.85 1.85 36.71
CA CYS A 345 -12.13 0.59 36.55
C CYS A 345 -11.57 0.08 37.88
N SER A 346 -11.74 -1.21 38.16
CA SER A 346 -11.15 -1.87 39.31
C SER A 346 -9.69 -2.24 39.01
N ASP A 347 -8.78 -1.92 39.92
CA ASP A 347 -7.35 -2.28 39.85
C ASP A 347 -7.01 -3.55 40.65
N ALA A 348 -8.00 -4.17 41.29
CA ALA A 348 -7.79 -5.28 42.22
C ALA A 348 -7.08 -6.51 41.63
N ASN A 349 -7.16 -6.72 40.31
CA ASN A 349 -6.56 -7.85 39.60
C ASN A 349 -5.35 -7.44 38.75
N ASP A 350 -4.96 -6.16 38.76
CA ASP A 350 -3.87 -5.69 37.92
C ASP A 350 -2.51 -6.14 38.46
N ASP A 351 -1.67 -6.69 37.58
CA ASP A 351 -0.29 -7.06 37.89
C ASP A 351 0.69 -5.95 37.44
N CYS A 352 0.61 -4.78 38.07
CA CYS A 352 1.48 -3.64 37.75
C CYS A 352 2.79 -3.61 38.57
N GLY A 353 3.12 -4.69 39.30
CA GLY A 353 4.20 -4.69 40.31
C GLY A 353 5.61 -4.90 39.74
N ASP A 354 5.74 -5.70 38.69
CA ASP A 354 7.02 -6.08 38.07
C ASP A 354 7.04 -5.73 36.57
N PRO A 355 8.20 -5.34 36.01
CA PRO A 355 8.33 -5.10 34.57
C PRO A 355 8.13 -6.40 33.77
N LEU A 356 7.79 -6.25 32.49
CA LEU A 356 7.84 -7.37 31.54
C LEU A 356 9.27 -7.92 31.44
N SER A 357 9.37 -9.24 31.27
CA SER A 357 10.65 -9.88 30.96
C SER A 357 11.07 -9.61 29.50
N VAL A 358 12.33 -9.90 29.19
CA VAL A 358 12.88 -9.81 27.82
C VAL A 358 12.12 -10.71 26.83
N LEU A 359 11.53 -11.82 27.29
CA LEU A 359 10.76 -12.70 26.41
C LEU A 359 9.35 -12.15 26.14
N GLU A 360 8.72 -11.57 27.16
CA GLU A 360 7.37 -10.98 27.02
C GLU A 360 7.41 -9.65 26.24
N ASP A 361 8.51 -8.90 26.39
CA ASP A 361 8.78 -7.66 25.70
C ASP A 361 10.08 -7.72 24.89
N SER A 362 10.09 -8.63 23.91
CA SER A 362 11.09 -8.60 22.86
C SER A 362 10.85 -7.41 21.95
N ILE A 363 11.91 -6.64 21.72
CA ILE A 363 11.84 -5.35 21.04
C ILE A 363 11.25 -5.43 19.63
N ASN A 364 11.68 -6.42 18.84
CA ASN A 364 11.20 -6.61 17.46
C ASN A 364 9.75 -7.13 17.39
N LEU A 365 9.14 -7.47 18.52
CA LEU A 365 7.76 -7.94 18.55
C LEU A 365 6.81 -6.84 19.03
N ARG A 366 7.27 -5.62 19.33
CA ARG A 366 6.41 -4.61 19.96
C ARG A 366 5.26 -4.09 19.09
N CYS A 367 5.26 -4.37 17.79
CA CYS A 367 4.17 -4.00 16.87
C CYS A 367 3.11 -5.10 16.72
N PHE A 368 3.25 -6.18 17.49
CA PHE A 368 2.31 -7.30 17.54
C PHE A 368 1.42 -7.20 18.80
N ASP A 369 0.10 -7.26 18.61
CA ASP A 369 -0.94 -7.38 19.66
C ASP A 369 -0.76 -6.42 20.86
N GLN A 370 -0.56 -5.14 20.54
CA GLN A 370 -0.06 -4.14 21.49
C GLN A 370 -1.02 -3.88 22.66
N LYS A 371 -2.32 -3.90 22.39
CA LYS A 371 -3.33 -3.65 23.42
C LYS A 371 -3.40 -4.78 24.44
N ARG A 372 -3.38 -6.05 24.03
CA ARG A 372 -3.29 -7.18 24.97
C ARG A 372 -1.96 -7.20 25.71
N ARG A 373 -0.86 -6.86 25.04
CA ARG A 373 0.49 -7.00 25.62
C ARG A 373 0.98 -5.83 26.45
N PHE A 374 0.51 -4.62 26.17
CA PHE A 374 1.01 -3.39 26.78
C PHE A 374 -0.11 -2.45 27.26
N GLY A 375 -1.37 -2.72 26.91
CA GLY A 375 -2.52 -1.90 27.28
C GLY A 375 -2.57 -0.55 26.56
N ILE A 376 -1.84 -0.40 25.46
CA ILE A 376 -1.77 0.81 24.65
C ILE A 376 -1.63 0.41 23.19
N ASP A 377 -2.26 1.18 22.31
CA ASP A 377 -2.04 1.12 20.88
C ASP A 377 -1.05 2.24 20.51
N PHE A 378 0.08 1.85 19.95
CA PHE A 378 1.13 2.76 19.52
C PHE A 378 0.97 3.19 18.07
N LEU A 379 0.15 2.49 17.27
CA LEU A 379 0.04 2.71 15.83
C LEU A 379 -1.03 3.75 15.51
N TYR A 380 -0.90 4.41 14.35
CA TYR A 380 -1.99 5.23 13.84
C TYR A 380 -3.21 4.35 13.55
N PRO A 381 -4.44 4.84 13.79
CA PRO A 381 -5.64 4.07 13.47
C PRO A 381 -5.77 3.88 11.96
N ILE A 382 -6.25 2.71 11.54
CA ILE A 382 -6.46 2.39 10.11
C ILE A 382 -7.34 3.43 9.40
N SER A 383 -8.31 4.02 10.10
CA SER A 383 -9.18 5.07 9.55
C SER A 383 -8.40 6.28 9.00
N ARG A 384 -7.22 6.59 9.55
CA ARG A 384 -6.34 7.65 9.00
C ARG A 384 -6.01 7.40 7.53
N TYR A 385 -5.70 6.16 7.19
CA TYR A 385 -5.28 5.77 5.85
C TYR A 385 -6.46 5.68 4.89
N VAL A 386 -7.61 5.20 5.37
CA VAL A 386 -8.88 5.20 4.63
C VAL A 386 -9.30 6.64 4.32
N ASP A 387 -9.38 7.50 5.34
CA ASP A 387 -9.69 8.92 5.17
C ASP A 387 -8.71 9.61 4.20
N GLY A 388 -7.42 9.25 4.27
CA GLY A 388 -6.39 9.75 3.36
C GLY A 388 -6.62 9.40 1.89
N MET A 389 -7.24 8.26 1.59
CA MET A 389 -7.51 7.81 0.21
C MET A 389 -8.92 8.17 -0.29
N GLU A 390 -9.85 8.49 0.59
CA GLU A 390 -11.27 8.66 0.22
C GLU A 390 -11.81 10.06 0.49
N SER A 391 -11.26 10.77 1.48
CA SER A 391 -11.81 12.06 1.90
C SER A 391 -11.10 13.24 1.21
N PRO A 392 -11.84 14.22 0.65
CA PRO A 392 -11.26 15.43 0.06
C PRO A 392 -10.63 16.37 1.10
N GLN A 393 -10.92 16.18 2.38
CA GLN A 393 -10.34 16.91 3.49
C GLN A 393 -9.91 15.96 4.59
N ILE A 394 -8.80 16.30 5.25
CA ILE A 394 -8.18 15.50 6.31
C ILE A 394 -7.75 16.42 7.46
N SER A 395 -7.42 15.83 8.61
CA SER A 395 -6.81 16.58 9.70
C SER A 395 -5.29 16.64 9.54
N ASP A 396 -4.72 17.83 9.62
CA ASP A 396 -3.27 18.01 9.77
C ASP A 396 -2.82 17.58 11.18
N ARG A 397 -1.50 17.54 11.40
CA ARG A 397 -0.91 17.15 12.70
C ARG A 397 -1.28 18.09 13.86
N ASP A 398 -1.71 19.32 13.57
CA ASP A 398 -2.13 20.32 14.56
C ASP A 398 -3.64 20.21 14.86
N GLY A 399 -4.35 19.31 14.16
CA GLY A 399 -5.78 19.04 14.31
C GLY A 399 -6.66 19.98 13.49
N ASN A 400 -6.10 20.76 12.56
CA ASN A 400 -6.90 21.58 11.64
C ASN A 400 -7.40 20.71 10.48
N VAL A 401 -8.65 20.93 10.06
CA VAL A 401 -9.17 20.34 8.83
C VAL A 401 -8.63 21.14 7.64
N VAL A 402 -7.91 20.45 6.76
CA VAL A 402 -7.26 21.01 5.56
C VAL A 402 -7.62 20.15 4.35
N ASP A 403 -7.38 20.69 3.15
CA ASP A 403 -7.61 19.95 1.92
C ASP A 403 -6.60 18.81 1.79
N ASN A 404 -7.08 17.66 1.32
CA ASN A 404 -6.26 16.48 1.10
C ASN A 404 -5.39 16.68 -0.16
N PRO A 405 -4.05 16.56 -0.07
CA PRO A 405 -3.13 16.69 -1.20
C PRO A 405 -3.43 15.77 -2.39
N LEU A 406 -4.12 14.64 -2.19
CA LEU A 406 -4.53 13.77 -3.29
C LEU A 406 -5.65 14.37 -4.16
N PHE A 407 -6.43 15.31 -3.61
CA PHE A 407 -7.67 15.83 -4.17
C PHE A 407 -7.64 17.35 -4.35
N ILE A 408 -6.46 17.89 -4.62
CA ILE A 408 -6.25 19.28 -5.03
C ILE A 408 -5.23 19.34 -6.16
N ASP A 409 -5.24 20.47 -6.88
CA ASP A 409 -4.13 20.85 -7.74
C ASP A 409 -2.96 21.35 -6.88
N LEU A 410 -1.90 20.54 -6.82
CA LEU A 410 -0.68 20.85 -6.06
C LEU A 410 0.25 21.82 -6.81
N ASN A 411 0.11 21.94 -8.13
CA ASN A 411 0.99 22.71 -8.99
C ASN A 411 0.19 23.67 -9.90
N PRO A 412 -0.32 24.79 -9.34
CA PRO A 412 -1.15 25.73 -10.10
C PRO A 412 -0.41 26.51 -11.18
N ASP A 413 0.91 26.29 -11.33
CA ASP A 413 1.75 26.92 -12.35
C ASP A 413 1.78 26.11 -13.66
N ASP A 414 1.23 24.88 -13.69
CA ASP A 414 1.06 24.10 -14.91
C ASP A 414 -0.35 24.26 -15.54
N ASP A 415 -0.59 23.57 -16.66
CA ASP A 415 -1.85 23.63 -17.40
C ASP A 415 -2.91 22.62 -16.88
N ILE A 416 -2.60 21.83 -15.85
CA ILE A 416 -3.46 20.76 -15.30
C ILE A 416 -4.30 21.29 -14.14
N THR A 417 -5.45 21.87 -14.45
CA THR A 417 -6.36 22.44 -13.44
C THR A 417 -7.39 21.46 -12.86
N ASP A 418 -7.34 20.19 -13.30
CA ASP A 418 -8.27 19.16 -12.83
C ASP A 418 -7.99 18.77 -11.37
N VAL A 419 -8.91 18.03 -10.77
CA VAL A 419 -8.75 17.44 -9.44
C VAL A 419 -9.05 15.95 -9.52
N ARG A 420 -8.21 15.15 -8.86
CA ARG A 420 -8.31 13.68 -8.92
C ARG A 420 -9.66 13.21 -8.39
N ASP A 421 -10.27 12.29 -9.12
CA ASP A 421 -11.44 11.54 -8.66
C ASP A 421 -10.96 10.46 -7.66
N GLU A 422 -11.62 10.31 -6.50
CA GLU A 422 -11.29 9.26 -5.52
C GLU A 422 -11.19 7.85 -6.13
N ARG A 423 -11.98 7.59 -7.18
CA ARG A 423 -11.97 6.31 -7.92
C ARG A 423 -10.70 6.07 -8.75
N LEU A 424 -9.82 7.06 -8.85
CA LEU A 424 -8.51 6.97 -9.51
C LEU A 424 -7.37 6.70 -8.50
N VAL A 425 -7.67 6.46 -7.23
CA VAL A 425 -6.67 6.05 -6.23
C VAL A 425 -6.78 4.54 -6.01
N PHE A 426 -5.69 3.82 -6.24
CA PHE A 426 -5.59 2.38 -6.06
C PHE A 426 -4.44 2.05 -5.12
N MET A 427 -4.71 1.19 -4.13
CA MET A 427 -3.69 0.68 -3.21
C MET A 427 -3.63 -0.84 -3.25
N THR A 428 -2.40 -1.35 -3.17
CA THR A 428 -2.11 -2.77 -3.30
C THR A 428 -0.88 -3.09 -2.44
N ALA A 429 -0.96 -4.07 -1.52
CA ALA A 429 0.13 -4.53 -0.64
C ALA A 429 0.63 -5.99 -0.85
N LEU A 430 1.87 -6.18 -1.33
CA LEU A 430 2.67 -7.42 -1.44
C LEU A 430 3.11 -7.85 -0.05
N VAL A 431 2.22 -8.58 0.63
CA VAL A 431 2.40 -9.03 2.03
C VAL A 431 2.15 -10.53 2.17
N GLY A 432 2.40 -11.07 3.36
CA GLY A 432 2.36 -12.51 3.68
C GLY A 432 0.99 -13.21 3.66
N VAL A 433 0.06 -12.83 2.78
CA VAL A 433 -1.24 -13.50 2.60
C VAL A 433 -1.10 -14.72 1.68
N PRO A 434 -1.59 -15.91 2.07
CA PRO A 434 -1.62 -17.08 1.19
C PRO A 434 -2.40 -16.80 -0.11
N TRP A 435 -1.74 -16.97 -1.26
CA TRP A 435 -2.40 -16.74 -2.56
C TRP A 435 -3.61 -17.67 -2.77
N GLN A 436 -3.64 -18.82 -2.09
CA GLN A 436 -4.73 -19.80 -2.17
C GLN A 436 -6.03 -19.28 -1.57
N ASP A 437 -5.96 -18.40 -0.56
CA ASP A 437 -7.14 -17.72 -0.01
C ASP A 437 -7.72 -16.71 -0.99
N LEU A 438 -6.85 -16.09 -1.80
CA LEU A 438 -7.23 -15.05 -2.74
C LEU A 438 -7.67 -15.60 -4.10
N ALA A 439 -7.25 -16.81 -4.47
CA ALA A 439 -7.47 -17.34 -5.81
C ALA A 439 -8.90 -17.84 -6.01
N ARG A 440 -9.46 -17.57 -7.21
CA ARG A 440 -10.71 -18.22 -7.61
C ARG A 440 -10.54 -19.73 -7.62
N GLN A 441 -11.61 -20.45 -7.29
CA GLN A 441 -11.61 -21.90 -7.21
C GLN A 441 -12.19 -22.51 -8.48
N THR A 442 -11.68 -23.68 -8.86
CA THR A 442 -12.30 -24.52 -9.89
C THR A 442 -13.64 -25.08 -9.40
N ALA A 443 -14.42 -25.71 -10.29
CA ALA A 443 -15.64 -26.44 -9.90
C ALA A 443 -15.41 -27.52 -8.82
N GLY A 444 -14.16 -27.98 -8.66
CA GLY A 444 -13.76 -28.93 -7.61
C GLY A 444 -13.40 -28.30 -6.27
N GLY A 445 -13.51 -26.97 -6.12
CA GLY A 445 -13.13 -26.23 -4.92
C GLY A 445 -11.63 -26.00 -4.75
N THR A 446 -10.81 -26.30 -5.76
CA THR A 446 -9.36 -26.11 -5.69
C THR A 446 -8.97 -24.72 -6.19
N PRO A 447 -8.17 -23.94 -5.42
CA PRO A 447 -7.62 -22.66 -5.86
C PRO A 447 -6.82 -22.78 -7.16
N ASN A 448 -7.11 -21.93 -8.14
CA ASN A 448 -6.43 -21.97 -9.44
C ASN A 448 -6.43 -20.58 -10.12
N LEU A 449 -5.23 -20.03 -10.33
CA LEU A 449 -5.03 -18.71 -10.94
C LEU A 449 -5.31 -18.65 -12.45
N VAL A 450 -5.55 -19.79 -13.10
CA VAL A 450 -5.78 -19.89 -14.56
C VAL A 450 -7.20 -20.36 -14.86
N GLU A 451 -7.68 -21.38 -14.14
CA GLU A 451 -8.96 -22.04 -14.40
C GLU A 451 -9.99 -21.81 -13.28
N GLY A 452 -9.72 -20.87 -12.37
CA GLY A 452 -10.69 -20.43 -11.37
C GLY A 452 -11.97 -19.88 -12.03
N LEU A 453 -13.11 -20.16 -11.41
CA LEU A 453 -14.41 -19.81 -11.97
C LEU A 453 -14.94 -18.49 -11.38
N ASP A 454 -15.53 -17.65 -12.22
CA ASP A 454 -16.33 -16.49 -11.79
C ASP A 454 -17.69 -16.92 -11.20
N ALA A 455 -18.49 -15.93 -10.80
CA ALA A 455 -19.84 -16.13 -10.25
C ALA A 455 -20.81 -16.84 -11.22
N ASP A 456 -20.59 -16.75 -12.53
CA ASP A 456 -21.38 -17.42 -13.57
C ASP A 456 -20.87 -18.84 -13.88
N GLY A 457 -19.76 -19.26 -13.27
CA GLY A 457 -19.13 -20.56 -13.48
C GLY A 457 -18.23 -20.64 -14.71
N SER A 458 -17.84 -19.50 -15.29
CA SER A 458 -16.94 -19.42 -16.43
C SER A 458 -15.48 -19.40 -15.96
N PRO A 459 -14.57 -20.14 -16.62
CA PRO A 459 -13.16 -20.14 -16.27
C PRO A 459 -12.52 -18.81 -16.69
N VAL A 460 -12.26 -17.97 -15.71
CA VAL A 460 -11.59 -16.67 -15.87
C VAL A 460 -10.25 -16.59 -15.15
N GLY A 461 -9.98 -17.53 -14.23
CA GLY A 461 -8.76 -17.55 -13.41
C GLY A 461 -8.69 -16.39 -12.42
N ALA A 462 -7.47 -15.95 -12.14
CA ALA A 462 -7.14 -14.79 -11.32
C ALA A 462 -7.57 -14.86 -9.83
N PHE A 463 -7.39 -13.74 -9.13
CA PHE A 463 -7.84 -13.53 -7.76
C PHE A 463 -9.31 -13.13 -7.72
N GLN A 464 -9.94 -13.42 -6.59
CA GLN A 464 -11.27 -12.96 -6.25
C GLN A 464 -11.30 -11.42 -6.17
N SER A 465 -12.40 -10.81 -6.59
CA SER A 465 -12.68 -9.40 -6.34
C SER A 465 -13.02 -9.18 -4.86
N ALA A 466 -12.97 -7.93 -4.40
CA ALA A 466 -13.37 -7.59 -3.04
C ALA A 466 -14.84 -7.97 -2.75
N GLU A 467 -15.72 -7.84 -3.74
CA GLU A 467 -17.12 -8.26 -3.67
C GLU A 467 -17.24 -9.78 -3.54
N GLU A 468 -16.52 -10.55 -4.36
CA GLU A 468 -16.48 -12.01 -4.25
C GLU A 468 -15.99 -12.46 -2.87
N MET A 469 -14.93 -11.81 -2.35
CA MET A 469 -14.37 -12.09 -1.02
C MET A 469 -15.32 -11.72 0.13
N ALA A 470 -16.12 -10.68 -0.03
CA ALA A 470 -17.16 -10.29 0.93
C ALA A 470 -18.32 -11.29 0.93
N ASP A 471 -18.75 -11.73 -0.26
CA ASP A 471 -19.88 -12.63 -0.41
C ASP A 471 -19.60 -14.05 0.09
N ASN A 472 -18.35 -14.52 -0.04
CA ASN A 472 -17.96 -15.88 0.33
C ASN A 472 -17.28 -15.99 1.71
N GLY A 473 -17.05 -14.87 2.40
CA GLY A 473 -16.42 -14.82 3.71
C GLY A 473 -14.88 -14.97 3.70
N THR A 474 -14.21 -14.78 2.56
CA THR A 474 -12.73 -14.80 2.49
C THR A 474 -12.13 -13.75 3.42
N TRP A 475 -12.73 -12.56 3.56
CA TRP A 475 -12.21 -11.53 4.49
C TRP A 475 -12.10 -12.02 5.94
N ASP A 476 -13.09 -12.79 6.42
CA ASP A 476 -13.07 -13.38 7.76
C ASP A 476 -11.93 -14.42 7.90
N LEU A 477 -11.56 -15.10 6.80
CA LEU A 477 -10.45 -16.04 6.79
C LEU A 477 -9.10 -15.34 6.89
N ILE A 478 -8.90 -14.23 6.17
CA ILE A 478 -7.59 -13.60 6.05
C ILE A 478 -7.32 -12.47 7.07
N ILE A 479 -8.36 -11.74 7.47
CA ILE A 479 -8.25 -10.57 8.35
C ILE A 479 -9.04 -10.76 9.66
N GLY A 480 -10.15 -11.51 9.63
CA GLY A 480 -11.06 -11.63 10.77
C GLY A 480 -11.84 -10.33 10.99
N ASP A 481 -12.05 -9.94 12.25
CA ASP A 481 -12.64 -8.65 12.63
C ASP A 481 -11.69 -7.89 13.57
N PRO A 482 -10.74 -7.10 13.02
CA PRO A 482 -9.77 -6.36 13.81
C PRO A 482 -10.42 -5.34 14.76
N ALA A 483 -11.58 -4.78 14.38
CA ALA A 483 -12.28 -3.80 15.21
C ALA A 483 -12.81 -4.44 16.51
N ASN A 484 -13.12 -5.74 16.49
CA ASN A 484 -13.57 -6.51 17.64
C ASN A 484 -12.49 -7.49 18.17
N TYR A 485 -11.24 -7.40 17.70
CA TYR A 485 -10.15 -8.32 18.03
C TYR A 485 -10.49 -9.81 17.77
N GLU A 486 -11.33 -10.07 16.76
CA GLU A 486 -11.57 -11.44 16.29
C GLU A 486 -10.48 -11.83 15.31
N ALA A 487 -9.77 -12.91 15.62
CA ALA A 487 -8.63 -13.34 14.83
C ALA A 487 -9.06 -13.93 13.48
N PRO A 488 -8.19 -13.87 12.45
CA PRO A 488 -8.41 -14.52 11.17
C PRO A 488 -8.75 -16.02 11.29
N GLY A 489 -9.61 -16.51 10.39
CA GLY A 489 -9.99 -17.92 10.32
C GLY A 489 -8.88 -18.85 9.81
N ASP A 490 -7.95 -18.35 8.98
CA ASP A 490 -6.80 -19.14 8.53
C ASP A 490 -5.70 -19.16 9.63
N PRO A 491 -5.30 -20.35 10.14
CA PRO A 491 -4.21 -20.46 11.12
C PRO A 491 -2.85 -19.91 10.63
N PHE A 492 -2.65 -19.79 9.33
CA PHE A 492 -1.48 -19.17 8.71
C PHE A 492 -1.57 -17.65 8.62
N MET A 493 -2.72 -17.05 8.96
CA MET A 493 -2.88 -15.61 9.11
C MET A 493 -2.81 -15.15 10.57
N LEU A 494 -2.85 -16.08 11.52
CA LEU A 494 -2.65 -15.79 12.94
C LEU A 494 -1.19 -15.37 13.22
N GLU A 495 -1.02 -14.14 13.69
CA GLU A 495 0.26 -13.65 14.17
C GLU A 495 0.80 -14.54 15.31
N SER A 496 2.08 -14.88 15.24
CA SER A 496 2.68 -15.84 16.18
C SER A 496 4.19 -15.67 16.24
N ILE A 497 4.74 -15.84 17.44
CA ILE A 497 6.19 -15.88 17.69
C ILE A 497 6.78 -17.22 17.24
N GLU A 498 6.00 -18.30 17.37
CA GLU A 498 6.36 -19.62 16.88
C GLU A 498 5.94 -19.78 15.41
N PRO A 499 6.60 -20.65 14.62
CA PRO A 499 6.17 -20.94 13.27
C PRO A 499 4.68 -21.31 13.20
N ARG A 500 3.93 -20.60 12.35
CA ARG A 500 2.50 -20.88 12.12
C ARG A 500 2.32 -22.33 11.67
N SER A 501 1.30 -22.99 12.22
CA SER A 501 1.01 -24.39 11.95
C SER A 501 -0.50 -24.60 11.92
N GLY A 502 -0.96 -25.60 11.16
CA GLY A 502 -2.39 -25.83 10.97
C GLY A 502 -2.68 -26.51 9.65
N THR A 503 -3.96 -26.52 9.27
CA THR A 503 -4.43 -26.93 7.94
C THR A 503 -5.04 -25.71 7.28
N HIS A 504 -4.65 -25.47 6.03
CA HIS A 504 -5.20 -24.36 5.24
C HIS A 504 -6.70 -24.61 5.06
N PRO A 505 -7.58 -23.62 5.28
CA PRO A 505 -9.03 -23.82 5.27
C PRO A 505 -9.55 -24.28 3.89
N ILE A 506 -8.84 -23.91 2.82
CA ILE A 506 -9.25 -24.16 1.43
C ILE A 506 -8.52 -25.36 0.76
N VAL A 507 -7.36 -25.83 1.26
CA VAL A 507 -6.48 -26.79 0.55
C VAL A 507 -6.39 -28.16 1.22
#